data_AF-A0A354NT46-F1
#
_entry.id   AF-A0A354NT46-F1
#
_cell.length_a   1.000
_cell.length_b   1.000
_cell.length_c   1.000
_cell.angle_alpha   90.00
_cell.angle_beta   90.00
_cell.angle_gamma   90.00
#
_symmetry.space_group_name_H-M   'P 1'
#
loop_
_entity.id
_entity.type
_entity.pdbx_description
1 polymer ?
#
loop_
_entity_poly.entity_id
_entity_poly.type
_entity_poly.pdbx_seq_one_letter_code
_entity_poly.pdbx_strand_id
1 'polypeptide(L)'
;MQKVQTEVDESALSMLRSPQPAPIELILTTLINEIRAYEEGFDLILDDYHIIDARPIHSAITFLLDHLPPHTLLIIAGRSDPPLPL
;
A
#
# COMPACT_ATOMS: atom_id res chain seq x y z
N MET A 1 5.64 -20.67 -10.84
CA MET A 1 6.37 -19.39 -10.77
C MET A 1 5.35 -18.30 -11.01
N GLN A 2 4.75 -17.76 -9.95
CA GLN A 2 3.71 -16.73 -10.03
C GLN A 2 4.38 -15.45 -10.55
N LYS A 3 3.89 -14.92 -11.68
CA LYS A 3 4.31 -13.61 -12.17
C LYS A 3 3.79 -12.60 -11.15
N VAL A 4 4.67 -12.08 -10.31
CA VAL A 4 4.39 -10.83 -9.61
C VAL A 4 4.30 -9.78 -10.71
N GLN A 5 3.10 -9.26 -10.99
CA GLN A 5 2.95 -8.07 -11.81
C GLN A 5 3.58 -6.92 -11.03
N THR A 6 4.85 -6.65 -11.30
CA THR A 6 5.63 -5.60 -10.64
C THR A 6 5.33 -4.21 -11.17
N GLU A 7 4.41 -4.08 -12.12
CA GLU A 7 3.98 -2.80 -12.69
C GLU A 7 2.67 -2.41 -12.02
N VAL A 8 2.76 -1.92 -10.77
CA VAL A 8 1.85 -0.89 -10.30
C VAL A 8 2.11 0.33 -11.19
N ASP A 9 1.07 1.01 -11.65
CA ASP A 9 1.23 2.23 -12.43
C ASP A 9 2.26 3.17 -11.78
N GLU A 10 3.16 3.74 -12.60
CA GLU A 10 4.30 4.53 -12.12
C GLU A 10 3.89 5.91 -11.57
N SER A 11 2.59 6.26 -11.52
CA SER A 11 2.13 7.60 -11.17
C SER A 11 2.33 7.89 -9.68
N ALA A 12 1.81 7.02 -8.81
CA ALA A 12 2.04 7.16 -7.36
C ALA A 12 3.54 7.14 -7.00
N LEU A 13 4.31 6.26 -7.67
CA LEU A 13 5.75 6.13 -7.47
C LEU A 13 6.52 7.38 -7.92
N SER A 14 6.13 7.97 -9.05
CA SER A 14 6.70 9.21 -9.58
C SER A 14 6.43 10.39 -8.63
N MET A 15 5.20 10.51 -8.09
CA MET A 15 4.85 11.53 -7.11
C MET A 15 5.70 11.42 -5.84
N LEU A 16 5.92 10.20 -5.36
CA LEU A 16 6.73 9.93 -4.17
C LEU A 16 8.22 10.24 -4.38
N ARG A 17 8.76 9.95 -5.57
CA ARG A 17 10.18 10.17 -5.92
C ARG A 17 10.47 11.59 -6.39
N SER A 18 9.46 12.43 -6.53
CA SER A 18 9.65 13.81 -6.98
C SER A 18 10.50 14.60 -5.97
N PRO A 19 11.27 15.62 -6.41
CA PRO A 19 12.08 16.45 -5.51
C PRO A 19 11.25 17.17 -4.42
N GLN A 20 9.95 17.37 -4.68
CA GLN A 20 8.99 17.90 -3.74
C GLN A 20 7.76 16.97 -3.73
N PRO A 21 7.79 15.92 -2.89
CA PRO A 21 6.73 14.93 -2.85
C PRO A 21 5.37 15.57 -2.57
N ALA A 22 4.35 15.07 -3.27
CA ALA A 22 2.98 15.42 -2.95
C ALA A 22 2.61 14.98 -1.52
N PRO A 23 1.53 15.55 -0.93
CA PRO A 23 1.00 15.06 0.34
C PRO A 23 0.75 13.54 0.28
N ILE A 24 1.10 12.83 1.35
CA ILE A 24 1.03 11.36 1.38
C ILE A 24 -0.37 10.84 1.07
N GLU A 25 -1.43 11.52 1.54
CA GLU A 25 -2.82 11.16 1.25
C GLU A 25 -3.12 11.20 -0.25
N LEU A 26 -2.57 12.17 -0.98
CA LEU A 26 -2.75 12.26 -2.44
C LEU A 26 -2.02 11.11 -3.14
N ILE A 27 -0.80 10.80 -2.71
CA ILE A 27 -0.02 9.67 -3.23
C ILE A 27 -0.77 8.34 -3.00
N LEU A 28 -1.27 8.12 -1.79
CA LEU A 28 -2.04 6.92 -1.43
C LEU A 28 -3.35 6.86 -2.20
N THR A 29 -4.05 7.99 -2.38
CA THR A 29 -5.28 8.04 -3.20
C THR A 29 -5.00 7.65 -4.64
N THR A 30 -3.90 8.13 -5.23
CA THR A 30 -3.47 7.71 -6.58
C THR A 30 -3.21 6.20 -6.60
N LEU A 31 -2.44 5.67 -5.64
CA LEU A 31 -2.16 4.23 -5.54
C LEU A 31 -3.43 3.39 -5.40
N ILE A 32 -4.38 3.80 -4.56
CA ILE A 32 -5.67 3.11 -4.39
C ILE A 32 -6.43 3.04 -5.71
N ASN A 33 -6.43 4.12 -6.49
CA ASN A 33 -7.11 4.17 -7.78
C ASN A 33 -6.41 3.28 -8.82
N GLU A 34 -5.07 3.23 -8.80
CA GLU A 34 -4.28 2.31 -9.63
C GLU A 34 -4.62 0.85 -9.28
N ILE A 35 -4.59 0.49 -7.99
CA ILE A 35 -4.97 -0.85 -7.51
C ILE A 35 -6.41 -1.20 -7.93
N ARG A 36 -7.34 -0.24 -7.88
CA ARG A 36 -8.74 -0.44 -8.27
C ARG A 36 -8.91 -0.74 -9.77
N ALA A 37 -7.97 -0.32 -10.61
CA ALA A 37 -8.01 -0.56 -12.05
C ALA A 37 -7.73 -2.03 -12.42
N TYR A 38 -7.18 -2.84 -11.50
CA TYR A 38 -6.95 -4.27 -11.73
C TYR A 38 -8.21 -5.08 -11.43
N GLU A 39 -8.92 -5.48 -12.50
CA GLU A 39 -10.16 -6.27 -12.39
C GLU A 39 -9.93 -7.70 -11.89
N GLU A 40 -8.72 -8.26 -12.08
CA GLU A 40 -8.37 -9.63 -11.71
C GLU A 40 -7.96 -9.79 -10.23
N GLY A 41 -8.00 -8.71 -9.46
CA GLY A 41 -7.58 -8.66 -8.06
C GLY A 41 -6.12 -8.23 -7.89
N PHE A 42 -5.77 -7.83 -6.67
CA PHE A 42 -4.46 -7.30 -6.33
C PHE A 42 -3.98 -7.86 -4.99
N ASP A 43 -2.79 -8.47 -4.96
CA ASP A 43 -2.21 -8.98 -3.73
C ASP A 43 -1.25 -7.94 -3.14
N LEU A 44 -1.56 -7.42 -1.95
CA LEU A 44 -0.69 -6.49 -1.22
C LEU A 44 0.06 -7.25 -0.12
N ILE A 45 1.38 -7.34 -0.25
CA ILE A 45 2.25 -8.01 0.72
C ILE A 45 3.07 -6.97 1.49
N LEU A 46 2.90 -6.91 2.80
CA LEU A 46 3.70 -6.10 3.72
C LEU A 46 4.61 -7.03 4.51
N ASP A 47 5.86 -7.16 4.08
CA ASP A 47 6.85 -7.98 4.77
C ASP A 47 7.59 -7.19 5.86
N ASP A 48 8.04 -7.89 6.89
CA ASP A 48 8.72 -7.36 8.08
C ASP A 48 8.04 -6.10 8.70
N TYR A 49 6.71 -5.99 8.60
CA TYR A 49 5.97 -4.78 9.02
C TYR A 49 6.21 -4.40 10.48
N HIS A 50 6.46 -5.40 11.34
CA HIS A 50 6.80 -5.25 12.74
C HIS A 50 8.04 -4.38 13.04
N ILE A 51 8.91 -4.12 12.05
CA ILE A 51 10.08 -3.25 12.21
C ILE A 51 9.69 -1.76 12.16
N ILE A 52 8.52 -1.43 11.64
CA ILE A 52 8.03 -0.06 11.54
C ILE A 52 7.43 0.34 12.88
N ASP A 53 8.03 1.31 13.57
CA ASP A 53 7.50 1.90 14.81
C ASP A 53 6.90 3.31 14.62
N ALA A 54 7.03 3.86 13.40
CA ALA A 54 6.66 5.24 13.13
C ALA A 54 5.14 5.41 13.00
N ARG A 55 4.51 6.03 14.01
CA ARG A 55 3.06 6.35 14.02
C ARG A 55 2.52 6.99 12.73
N PRO A 56 3.21 7.93 12.07
CA PRO A 56 2.73 8.48 10.80
C PRO A 56 2.63 7.42 9.69
N ILE A 57 3.52 6.43 9.69
CA ILE A 57 3.47 5.31 8.74
C ILE A 57 2.29 4.39 9.06
N HIS A 58 2.06 4.06 10.32
CA HIS A 58 0.86 3.29 10.69
C HIS A 58 -0.43 4.00 10.28
N SER A 59 -0.51 5.32 10.49
CA SER A 59 -1.69 6.11 10.11
C SER A 59 -1.91 6.10 8.59
N ALA A 60 -0.83 6.23 7.81
CA ALA A 60 -0.86 6.15 6.36
C ALA A 60 -1.29 4.76 5.86
N ILE A 61 -0.80 3.68 6.50
CA ILE A 61 -1.17 2.31 6.14
C ILE A 61 -2.62 2.03 6.54
N THR A 62 -3.08 2.47 7.71
CA THR A 62 -4.50 2.40 8.08
C THR A 62 -5.38 3.09 7.03
N PHE A 63 -5.01 4.31 6.61
CA PHE A 63 -5.75 5.01 5.55
C PHE A 63 -5.80 4.19 4.25
N LEU A 64 -4.67 3.58 3.85
CA LEU A 64 -4.64 2.70 2.69
C LEU A 64 -5.62 1.54 2.84
N LEU A 65 -5.57 0.84 3.97
CA LEU A 65 -6.41 -0.34 4.27
C LEU A 65 -7.90 -0.01 4.28
N ASP A 66 -8.29 1.11 4.91
CA ASP A 66 -9.68 1.57 4.98
C ASP A 66 -10.30 1.85 3.60
N HIS A 67 -9.46 2.08 2.58
CA HIS A 67 -9.90 2.45 1.23
C HIS A 67 -9.51 1.42 0.15
N LEU A 68 -8.92 0.29 0.55
CA LEU A 68 -8.55 -0.77 -0.39
C LEU A 68 -9.78 -1.30 -1.15
N PRO A 69 -9.64 -1.61 -2.45
CA PRO A 69 -10.70 -2.27 -3.20
C PRO A 69 -11.07 -3.65 -2.61
N PRO A 70 -12.32 -4.11 -2.78
CA PRO A 70 -12.80 -5.36 -2.20
C PRO A 70 -12.13 -6.62 -2.77
N HIS A 71 -11.44 -6.51 -3.92
CA HIS A 71 -10.71 -7.60 -4.56
C HIS A 71 -9.21 -7.58 -4.22
N THR A 72 -8.82 -6.93 -3.12
CA THR A 72 -7.44 -6.91 -2.64
C THR A 72 -7.22 -7.95 -1.56
N LEU A 73 -6.24 -8.83 -1.75
CA LEU A 73 -5.77 -9.75 -0.70
C LEU A 73 -4.61 -9.08 0.05
N LEU A 74 -4.80 -8.82 1.34
CA LEU A 74 -3.75 -8.30 2.21
C LEU A 74 -3.01 -9.45 2.90
N ILE A 75 -1.68 -9.47 2.77
CA ILE A 75 -0.79 -10.40 3.46
C ILE A 75 0.20 -9.55 4.27
N ILE A 76 0.21 -9.70 5.59
CA ILE A 76 1.19 -9.06 6.45
C ILE A 76 2.09 -10.14 7.04
N ALA A 77 3.37 -10.08 6.72
CA ALA A 77 4.38 -10.94 7.29
C ALA A 77 5.17 -10.17 8.36
N GLY A 78 5.34 -10.79 9.52
CA GLY A 78 6.02 -10.18 10.65
C GLY A 78 6.21 -11.14 11.81
N ARG A 79 6.96 -10.69 12.81
CA ARG A 79 7.24 -11.47 14.03
C ARG A 79 6.36 -11.08 15.22
N SER A 80 5.50 -10.09 15.05
CA SER A 80 4.53 -9.61 16.03
C SER A 80 3.29 -9.09 15.32
N ASP A 81 2.19 -8.98 16.06
CA ASP A 81 0.96 -8.42 15.53
C ASP A 81 1.18 -6.94 15.11
N PRO A 82 0.75 -6.55 13.90
CA PRO A 82 0.88 -5.18 13.44
C PRO A 82 -0.08 -4.28 14.24
N PRO A 83 0.32 -3.02 14.56
CA PRO A 83 -0.56 -2.05 15.22
C PRO A 83 -1.57 -1.44 14.24
N LEU A 84 -2.30 -2.28 13.50
CA LEU A 84 -3.28 -1.91 12.49
C LEU A 84 -4.68 -2.39 12.89
N PRO A 85 -5.74 -1.67 12.53
CA PRO A 85 -7.12 -2.07 12.84
C PRO A 85 -7.60 -3.13 11.83
N LEU A 86 -7.24 -4.39 12.07
CA LEU A 86 -7.66 -5.55 11.26
C LEU A 86 -8.78 -6.34 11.95
#